data_AF-A0A2N3VP49-F1
#
_entry.id   AF-A0A2N3VP49-F1
#
_cell.length_a   1.000
_cell.length_b   1.000
_cell.length_c   1.000
_cell.angle_alpha   90.00
_cell.angle_beta   90.00
_cell.angle_gamma   90.00
#
_symmetry.space_group_name_H-M   'P 1'
#
loop_
_entity.id
_entity.type
_entity.pdbx_description
1 polymer ?
#
loop_
_entity_poly.entity_id
_entity_poly.type
_entity_poly.pdbx_seq_one_letter_code
_entity_poly.pdbx_strand_id
1 'polypeptide(L)'
;MADSLSHLHGSSTGHAPSADPLPSYSATPDDGLPSYAAATASSAAADPPPGYAAVPAGGFDPRALSEFQLDALVHRIIGRITRLIRTELRMDRERIGRLRDPRP
;
A
#
# COMPACT_ATOMS: atom_id res chain seq x y z
N MET A 1 32.20 -45.16 -43.90
CA MET A 1 32.34 -43.72 -44.17
C MET A 1 32.30 -43.03 -42.83
N ALA A 2 33.45 -42.54 -42.40
CA ALA A 2 33.63 -41.73 -41.20
C ALA A 2 33.11 -40.32 -41.48
N ASP A 3 32.62 -39.64 -40.45
CA ASP A 3 33.23 -38.34 -40.13
C ASP A 3 33.09 -38.03 -38.63
N SER A 4 34.23 -37.66 -38.06
CA SER A 4 34.42 -37.22 -36.68
C SER A 4 34.48 -35.70 -36.71
N LEU A 5 33.69 -35.03 -35.88
CA LEU A 5 34.06 -33.69 -35.40
C LEU A 5 34.01 -33.65 -33.88
N SER A 6 35.18 -33.97 -33.33
CA SER A 6 35.73 -33.49 -32.08
C SER A 6 35.31 -32.05 -31.77
N HIS A 7 35.03 -31.74 -30.50
CA HIS A 7 35.80 -30.73 -29.77
C HIS A 7 35.48 -30.77 -28.27
N LEU A 8 36.55 -30.92 -27.49
CA LEU A 8 36.61 -30.77 -26.04
C LEU A 8 36.13 -29.38 -25.57
N HIS A 9 35.29 -29.39 -24.54
CA HIS A 9 35.34 -28.44 -23.42
C HIS A 9 34.83 -29.23 -22.20
N GLY A 10 35.54 -29.33 -21.07
CA GLY A 10 36.30 -28.27 -20.44
C GLY A 10 35.43 -27.62 -19.38
N SER A 11 35.49 -28.18 -18.17
CA SER A 11 35.37 -27.56 -16.84
C SER A 11 34.44 -26.35 -16.65
N SER A 12 33.49 -26.46 -15.72
CA SER A 12 33.59 -25.76 -14.43
C SER A 12 32.33 -25.87 -13.59
N THR A 13 32.56 -26.27 -12.35
CA THR A 13 31.79 -25.96 -11.14
C THR A 13 31.07 -24.61 -11.21
N GLY A 14 29.75 -24.66 -11.30
CA GLY A 14 28.86 -23.54 -11.02
C GLY A 14 28.16 -23.80 -9.69
N HIS A 15 28.82 -23.38 -8.61
CA HIS A 15 28.31 -23.25 -7.26
C HIS A 15 26.89 -22.65 -7.27
N ALA A 16 25.86 -23.47 -7.06
CA ALA A 16 24.58 -22.94 -6.63
C ALA A 16 24.83 -22.22 -5.31
N PRO A 17 24.48 -20.92 -5.15
CA PRO A 17 24.48 -20.34 -3.81
C PRO A 17 23.52 -21.21 -3.00
N SER A 18 24.06 -21.85 -1.96
CA SER A 18 23.25 -22.51 -0.94
C SER A 18 22.18 -21.51 -0.54
N ALA A 19 20.93 -21.77 -0.96
CA ALA A 19 19.80 -21.09 -0.39
C ALA A 19 19.83 -21.46 1.09
N ASP A 20 20.26 -20.52 1.93
CA ASP A 20 20.10 -20.66 3.37
C ASP A 20 18.63 -21.06 3.60
N PRO A 21 18.36 -22.18 4.29
CA PRO A 21 17.00 -22.55 4.58
C PRO A 21 16.40 -21.41 5.41
N LEU A 22 15.28 -20.86 4.92
CA LEU A 22 14.51 -19.86 5.64
C LEU A 22 14.34 -20.32 7.10
N PRO A 23 14.50 -19.42 8.09
CA PRO A 23 14.25 -19.79 9.48
C PRO A 23 12.84 -20.35 9.58
N SER A 24 12.74 -21.59 10.05
CA SER A 24 11.47 -22.20 10.42
C SER A 24 10.90 -21.38 11.57
N TYR A 25 9.90 -20.55 11.29
CA TYR A 25 9.12 -19.89 12.32
C TYR A 25 8.33 -20.95 13.07
N SER A 26 8.96 -21.52 14.09
CA SER A 26 8.25 -22.20 15.17
C SER A 26 7.36 -21.15 15.83
N ALA A 27 6.05 -21.30 15.68
CA ALA A 27 5.08 -20.52 16.43
C ALA A 27 5.31 -20.76 17.93
N THR A 28 6.03 -19.86 18.57
CA THR A 28 6.09 -19.81 20.04
C THR A 28 4.70 -19.46 20.55
N PRO A 29 4.11 -20.24 21.45
CA PRO A 29 2.86 -19.87 22.07
C PRO A 29 3.14 -18.73 23.05
N ASP A 30 2.28 -17.71 22.97
CA ASP A 30 2.02 -16.76 24.05
C ASP A 30 3.22 -15.92 24.53
N ASP A 31 3.57 -14.91 23.74
CA ASP A 31 4.12 -13.68 24.29
C ASP A 31 3.30 -12.50 23.76
N GLY A 32 2.20 -12.22 24.47
CA GLY A 32 1.53 -10.92 24.49
C GLY A 32 1.31 -10.22 23.15
N LEU A 33 0.79 -10.92 22.13
CA LEU A 33 0.22 -10.22 20.98
C LEU A 33 -0.88 -9.30 21.52
N PRO A 34 -0.86 -7.98 21.23
CA PRO A 34 -1.98 -7.14 21.58
C PRO A 34 -3.21 -7.76 20.93
N SER A 35 -4.12 -8.23 21.78
CA SER A 35 -5.41 -8.73 21.36
C SER A 35 -6.05 -7.62 20.53
N TYR A 36 -6.10 -7.83 19.22
CA TYR A 36 -7.00 -7.12 18.32
C TYR A 36 -8.43 -7.63 18.57
N ALA A 37 -8.80 -7.85 19.84
CA ALA A 37 -10.18 -7.75 20.27
C ALA A 37 -10.64 -6.41 19.76
N ALA A 38 -11.50 -6.49 18.74
CA ALA A 38 -12.03 -5.40 17.97
C ALA A 38 -11.91 -4.10 18.77
N ALA A 39 -10.88 -3.31 18.44
CA ALA A 39 -10.99 -1.88 18.53
C ALA A 39 -12.15 -1.58 17.59
N THR A 40 -13.36 -1.78 18.14
CA THR A 40 -14.63 -1.42 17.59
C THR A 40 -14.39 0.04 17.40
N ALA A 41 -14.03 0.37 16.16
CA ALA A 41 -13.64 1.70 15.80
C ALA A 41 -14.71 2.54 16.43
N SER A 42 -14.31 3.36 17.40
CA SER A 42 -15.21 4.36 17.90
C SER A 42 -15.42 5.22 16.66
N SER A 43 -16.44 4.87 15.89
CA SER A 43 -17.35 5.80 15.28
C SER A 43 -17.97 6.57 16.45
N ALA A 44 -17.12 7.24 17.25
CA ALA A 44 -17.41 8.54 17.77
C ALA A 44 -17.93 9.24 16.54
N ALA A 45 -19.25 9.44 16.53
CA ALA A 45 -19.98 10.09 15.47
C ALA A 45 -19.12 11.28 15.07
N ALA A 46 -18.40 11.12 13.96
CA ALA A 46 -17.45 12.13 13.56
C ALA A 46 -18.34 13.32 13.32
N ASP A 47 -18.14 14.39 14.10
CA ASP A 47 -18.88 15.61 13.91
C ASP A 47 -18.88 15.90 12.41
N PRO A 48 -20.04 16.29 11.84
CA PRO A 48 -20.14 16.52 10.43
C PRO A 48 -18.97 17.42 10.03
N PRO A 49 -18.25 17.09 8.93
CA PRO A 49 -17.09 17.86 8.55
C PRO A 49 -17.49 19.33 8.51
N PRO A 50 -16.65 20.25 9.01
CA PRO A 50 -17.00 21.65 9.06
C PRO A 50 -17.47 22.10 7.68
N GLY A 51 -18.59 22.83 7.67
CA GLY A 51 -19.15 23.38 6.45
C GLY A 51 -18.10 24.23 5.73
N TYR A 52 -18.16 24.26 4.39
CA TYR A 52 -17.26 25.09 3.61
C TYR A 52 -17.54 26.57 3.90
N ALA A 53 -16.59 27.23 4.58
CA ALA A 53 -16.59 28.68 4.73
C ALA A 53 -15.73 29.28 3.63
N ALA A 54 -16.29 30.20 2.85
CA ALA A 54 -15.53 30.93 1.84
C ALA A 54 -14.43 31.75 2.53
N VAL A 55 -13.22 31.70 1.97
CA VAL A 55 -12.14 32.59 2.40
C VAL A 55 -12.46 33.99 1.88
N PRO A 56 -12.39 35.05 2.71
CA PRO A 56 -12.56 36.43 2.26
C PRO A 56 -11.63 36.77 1.09
N ALA A 57 -12.05 37.68 0.21
CA ALA A 57 -11.20 38.16 -0.87
C ALA A 57 -9.88 38.73 -0.29
N GLY A 58 -8.73 38.25 -0.78
CA GLY A 58 -7.41 38.60 -0.26
C GLY A 58 -7.01 37.92 1.06
N GLY A 59 -7.86 37.07 1.63
CA GLY A 59 -7.58 36.37 2.90
C GLY A 59 -6.61 35.19 2.79
N PHE A 60 -6.22 34.80 1.58
CA PHE A 60 -5.23 33.78 1.32
C PHE A 60 -4.45 34.12 0.04
N ASP A 61 -3.14 34.33 0.18
CA ASP A 61 -2.23 34.44 -0.97
C ASP A 61 -1.39 33.17 -1.09
N PRO A 62 -1.64 32.31 -2.10
CA PRO A 62 -0.86 31.10 -2.30
C PRO A 62 0.62 31.37 -2.60
N ARG A 63 0.95 32.55 -3.14
CA ARG A 63 2.34 32.91 -3.49
C ARG A 63 3.16 33.37 -2.29
N ALA A 64 2.51 33.69 -1.18
CA ALA A 64 3.17 34.10 0.05
C ALA A 64 3.56 32.92 0.95
N LEU A 65 3.28 31.68 0.55
CA LEU A 65 3.63 30.49 1.34
C LEU A 65 5.14 30.24 1.33
N SER A 66 5.69 29.92 2.49
CA SER A 66 7.06 29.40 2.57
C SER A 66 7.13 27.97 2.01
N GLU A 67 8.31 27.52 1.60
CA GLU A 67 8.51 26.16 1.07
C GLU A 67 8.05 25.08 2.06
N PHE A 68 8.35 25.25 3.35
CA PHE A 68 7.89 24.34 4.40
C PHE A 68 6.35 24.31 4.54
N GLN A 69 5.68 25.46 4.42
CA GLN A 69 4.22 25.52 4.46
C GLN A 69 3.59 24.86 3.23
N LEU A 70 4.21 25.05 2.06
CA LEU A 70 3.82 24.38 0.82
C LEU A 70 3.96 22.86 0.97
N ASP A 71 5.08 22.37 1.49
CA ASP A 71 5.31 20.94 1.72
C ASP A 71 4.29 20.35 2.70
N ALA A 72 4.04 21.04 3.82
CA ALA A 72 3.04 20.61 4.80
C ALA A 72 1.62 20.58 4.19
N LEU A 73 1.27 21.58 3.37
CA LEU A 73 -0.01 21.63 2.67
C LEU A 73 -0.16 20.49 1.67
N VAL A 74 0.85 20.27 0.83
CA VAL A 74 0.89 19.20 -0.16
C VAL A 74 0.77 17.84 0.52
N HIS A 75 1.53 17.60 1.59
CA HIS A 75 1.46 16.37 2.36
C HIS A 75 0.04 16.11 2.90
N ARG A 76 -0.60 17.15 3.46
CA ARG A 76 -1.99 17.06 3.97
C ARG A 76 -2.99 16.76 2.84
N ILE A 77 -2.84 17.39 1.68
CA ILE A 77 -3.71 17.18 0.52
C ILE A 77 -3.57 15.76 -0.01
N ILE A 78 -2.34 15.29 -0.23
CA ILE A 78 -2.08 13.94 -0.73
C ILE A 78 -2.65 12.89 0.22
N GLY A 79 -2.43 13.04 1.53
CA GLY A 79 -3.01 12.13 2.53
C GLY A 79 -4.54 12.06 2.45
N ARG A 80 -5.21 13.21 2.31
CA ARG A 80 -6.67 13.26 2.20
C ARG A 80 -7.19 12.67 0.89
N ILE A 81 -6.61 13.06 -0.25
CA ILE A 81 -7.03 12.60 -1.58
C ILE A 81 -6.82 11.10 -1.72
N THR A 82 -5.65 10.58 -1.33
CA THR A 82 -5.38 9.14 -1.45
C THR A 82 -6.32 8.30 -0.60
N ARG A 83 -6.74 8.80 0.57
CA ARG A 83 -7.75 8.11 1.39
C ARG A 83 -9.11 8.04 0.68
N LEU A 84 -9.58 9.15 0.09
CA LEU A 84 -10.84 9.18 -0.67
C LEU A 84 -10.79 8.27 -1.90
N ILE A 85 -9.68 8.31 -2.66
CA ILE A 85 -9.52 7.42 -3.81
C ILE A 85 -9.52 5.95 -3.38
N ARG A 86 -8.83 5.60 -2.27
CA ARG A 86 -8.87 4.23 -1.74
C ARG A 86 -10.28 3.78 -1.37
N THR A 87 -11.11 4.66 -0.79
CA THR A 87 -12.50 4.32 -0.46
C THR A 87 -13.36 4.12 -1.71
N GLU A 88 -13.25 5.01 -2.70
CA GLU A 88 -13.95 4.86 -3.97
C GLU A 88 -13.56 3.56 -4.68
N LEU A 89 -12.26 3.26 -4.77
CA LEU A 89 -11.77 2.03 -5.40
C LEU A 89 -12.18 0.76 -4.64
N ARG A 90 -12.28 0.80 -3.31
CA ARG A 90 -12.80 -0.31 -2.52
C ARG A 90 -14.27 -0.56 -2.85
N MET A 91 -15.09 0.49 -2.87
CA MET A 91 -16.51 0.40 -3.21
C MET A 91 -16.71 -0.06 -4.66
N ASP A 92 -15.89 0.44 -5.59
CA ASP A 92 -15.91 0.02 -6.98
C ASP A 92 -15.59 -1.47 -7.13
N ARG A 93 -14.61 -2.00 -6.38
CA ARG A 93 -14.30 -3.44 -6.38
C ARG A 93 -15.46 -4.28 -5.83
N GLU A 94 -16.10 -3.85 -4.75
CA GLU A 94 -17.29 -4.53 -4.21
C GLU A 94 -18.44 -4.52 -5.24
N ARG A 95 -18.64 -3.39 -5.91
CA ARG A 95 -19.68 -3.22 -6.93
C ARG A 95 -19.41 -4.07 -8.17
N ILE A 96 -18.19 -4.02 -8.70
CA ILE A 96 -17.78 -4.81 -9.86
C ILE A 96 -17.81 -6.31 -9.52
N GLY A 97 -17.39 -6.71 -8.32
CA GLY A 97 -17.45 -8.09 -7.86
C GLY A 97 -18.88 -8.63 -7.79
N ARG A 98 -19.84 -7.84 -7.27
CA ARG A 98 -21.27 -8.17 -7.32
C ARG A 98 -21.82 -8.21 -8.73
N LEU A 99 -21.46 -7.24 -9.58
CA LEU A 99 -21.92 -7.16 -10.97
C LEU A 99 -21.37 -8.32 -11.84
N ARG A 100 -20.24 -8.91 -11.43
CA ARG A 100 -19.61 -10.06 -12.08
C ARG A 100 -20.05 -11.42 -11.52
N ASP A 101 -20.84 -11.44 -10.45
CA ASP A 101 -21.40 -12.68 -9.89
C ASP A 101 -22.88 -12.76 -10.32
N PRO A 102 -23.20 -13.34 -11.50
CA PRO A 102 -24.56 -13.58 -11.93
C PRO A 102 -25.10 -14.76 -11.12
N ARG A 103 -25.33 -14.57 -9.82
CA ARG A 103 -26.12 -15.54 -9.07
C ARG A 103 -27.59 -15.37 -9.44
N PRO A 104 -28.27 -16.45 -9.87
CA PRO A 104 -29.69 -16.44 -10.19
C PRO A 104 -30.55 -16.17 -8.95
#